data_AF-A0A2E5BV73-F1
#
_entry.id   AF-A0A2E5BV73-F1
#
_cell.length_a   1.000
_cell.length_b   1.000
_cell.length_c   1.000
_cell.angle_alpha   90.00
_cell.angle_beta   90.00
_cell.angle_gamma   90.00
#
_symmetry.space_group_name_H-M   'P 1'
#
loop_
_entity.id
_entity.type
_entity.pdbx_description
1 polymer ?
#
loop_
_entity_poly.entity_id
_entity_poly.type
_entity_poly.pdbx_seq_one_letter_code
_entity_poly.pdbx_strand_id
1 'polypeptide(L)'
;MGLNDNKMGGVTPTIRQSVRISDCGLIFLSGNNKSVELKEATATLDELAPTPVLDFTDDQLLPWEEDILKQFVAEQSVHQAVVIGDMLEPRYVLLSLHLLEAGFHVFCIDTELQQESPERFTNLQRLTQAGVTPLTLQQFHVEVLI
;
A
#
# COMPACT_ATOMS: atom_id res chain seq x y z
N MET A 1 -40.63 -6.88 37.67
CA MET A 1 -40.19 -7.99 36.78
C MET A 1 -39.69 -7.34 35.50
N GLY A 2 -38.44 -7.61 35.14
CA GLY A 2 -37.61 -6.76 34.28
C GLY A 2 -38.04 -6.71 32.82
N LEU A 3 -37.85 -5.52 32.24
CA LEU A 3 -37.84 -5.28 30.80
C LEU A 3 -36.53 -5.86 30.26
N ASN A 4 -36.64 -6.78 29.30
CA ASN A 4 -35.49 -7.28 28.55
C ASN A 4 -35.11 -6.22 27.51
N ASP A 5 -34.08 -5.44 27.82
CA ASP A 5 -33.33 -4.63 26.85
C ASP A 5 -32.58 -5.57 25.91
N ASN A 6 -33.24 -5.89 24.78
CA ASN A 6 -32.59 -6.56 23.68
C ASN A 6 -31.65 -5.55 23.01
N LYS A 7 -30.40 -5.51 23.48
CA LYS A 7 -29.31 -4.76 22.85
C LYS A 7 -29.18 -5.23 21.39
N MET A 8 -29.73 -4.45 20.48
CA MET A 8 -29.31 -4.49 19.08
C MET A 8 -27.82 -4.17 19.09
N GLY A 9 -27.00 -5.20 18.87
CA GLY A 9 -25.60 -5.05 18.54
C GLY A 9 -25.54 -4.17 17.30
N GLY A 10 -25.19 -2.91 17.50
CA GLY A 10 -24.83 -2.01 16.42
C GLY A 10 -23.62 -2.61 15.73
N VAL A 11 -23.87 -3.31 14.63
CA VAL A 11 -22.85 -3.58 13.63
C VAL A 11 -22.56 -2.21 13.05
N THR A 12 -21.55 -1.53 13.59
CA THR A 12 -21.01 -0.33 12.97
C THR A 12 -20.63 -0.75 11.55
N PRO A 13 -21.24 -0.16 10.50
CA PRO A 13 -20.80 -0.48 9.15
C PRO A 13 -19.33 -0.10 9.07
N THR A 14 -18.46 -1.11 8.92
CA THR A 14 -17.07 -0.86 8.54
C THR A 14 -17.15 -0.15 7.20
N ILE A 15 -16.93 1.17 7.23
CA ILE A 15 -16.85 1.98 6.03
C ILE A 15 -15.65 1.41 5.27
N ARG A 16 -15.91 0.54 4.30
CA ARG A 16 -14.91 0.14 3.33
C ARG A 16 -14.63 1.39 2.51
N GLN A 17 -13.52 2.05 2.78
CA GLN A 17 -13.06 3.13 1.94
C GLN A 17 -12.70 2.49 0.59
N SER A 18 -13.56 2.69 -0.40
CA SER A 18 -13.23 2.43 -1.79
C SER A 18 -12.13 3.41 -2.19
N VAL A 19 -10.92 2.92 -2.41
CA VAL A 19 -9.73 3.73 -2.74
C VAL A 19 -9.61 3.75 -4.25
N ARG A 20 -9.80 4.89 -4.93
CA ARG A 20 -9.60 4.91 -6.39
C ARG A 20 -8.11 4.91 -6.72
N ILE A 21 -7.68 4.06 -7.65
CA ILE A 21 -6.28 4.04 -8.12
C ILE A 21 -5.81 5.40 -8.66
N SER A 22 -6.71 6.15 -9.30
CA SER A 22 -6.43 7.50 -9.83
C SER A 22 -6.03 8.51 -8.75
N ASP A 23 -6.35 8.23 -7.49
CA ASP A 23 -6.05 9.10 -6.34
C ASP A 23 -4.81 8.62 -5.57
N CYS A 24 -4.08 7.64 -6.10
CA CYS A 24 -2.94 6.99 -5.47
C CYS A 24 -1.66 7.12 -6.29
N GLY A 25 -0.53 7.24 -5.61
CA GLY A 25 0.78 6.93 -6.18
C GLY A 25 1.15 5.47 -5.96
N LEU A 26 1.62 4.77 -6.99
CA LEU A 26 2.05 3.38 -6.89
C LEU A 26 3.57 3.31 -6.79
N ILE A 27 4.08 2.50 -5.87
CA ILE A 27 5.52 2.35 -5.64
C ILE A 27 5.86 0.86 -5.60
N PHE A 28 6.64 0.40 -6.57
CA PHE A 28 7.09 -0.97 -6.69
C PHE A 28 8.52 -1.11 -6.16
N LEU A 29 8.75 -2.04 -5.24
CA LEU A 29 10.06 -2.22 -4.58
C LEU A 29 10.73 -3.56 -4.91
N SER A 30 9.95 -4.58 -5.22
CA SER A 30 10.46 -5.95 -5.41
C SER A 30 10.27 -6.39 -6.86
N GLY A 31 11.30 -6.91 -7.51
CA GLY A 31 11.23 -7.50 -8.85
C GLY A 31 10.65 -8.92 -8.90
N ASN A 32 10.02 -9.40 -7.82
CA ASN A 32 9.42 -10.73 -7.81
C ASN A 32 8.25 -10.84 -8.79
N ASN A 33 7.93 -12.07 -9.21
CA ASN A 33 6.93 -12.32 -10.26
C ASN A 33 5.58 -11.66 -9.97
N LYS A 34 5.15 -11.61 -8.70
CA LYS A 34 3.87 -11.01 -8.32
C LYS A 34 3.87 -9.48 -8.40
N SER A 35 4.98 -8.84 -8.04
CA SER A 35 5.13 -7.40 -8.26
C SER A 35 5.13 -7.06 -9.75
N VAL A 36 5.74 -7.92 -10.59
CA VAL A 36 5.71 -7.75 -12.06
C VAL A 36 4.30 -7.93 -12.60
N GLU A 37 3.57 -8.96 -12.17
CA GLU A 37 2.16 -9.16 -12.54
C GLU A 37 1.29 -7.95 -12.18
N LEU A 38 1.47 -7.40 -10.98
CA LEU A 38 0.76 -6.19 -10.54
C LEU A 38 1.16 -4.97 -11.36
N LYS A 39 2.45 -4.82 -11.67
CA LYS A 39 2.95 -3.73 -12.50
C LYS A 39 2.31 -3.76 -13.88
N GLU A 40 2.25 -4.93 -14.53
CA GLU A 40 1.57 -5.11 -15.82
C GLU A 40 0.06 -4.82 -15.73
N ALA A 41 -0.61 -5.29 -14.69
CA ALA A 41 -2.02 -5.00 -14.45
C ALA A 41 -2.27 -3.50 -14.27
N THR A 42 -1.38 -2.79 -13.56
CA THR A 42 -1.47 -1.33 -13.37
C THR A 42 -1.13 -0.54 -14.63
N ALA A 43 -0.17 -0.99 -15.44
CA ALA A 43 0.16 -0.35 -16.72
C ALA A 43 -1.02 -0.41 -17.71
N THR A 44 -1.78 -1.52 -17.68
CA THR A 44 -3.00 -1.66 -18.50
C THR A 44 -4.09 -0.67 -18.08
N LEU A 45 -4.12 -0.26 -16.80
CA LEU A 45 -5.07 0.71 -16.26
C LEU A 45 -4.59 2.15 -16.41
N ASP A 46 -3.28 2.38 -16.50
CA ASP A 46 -2.67 3.69 -16.79
C ASP A 46 -3.10 4.22 -18.17
N GLU A 47 -3.38 3.33 -19.13
CA GLU A 47 -4.01 3.69 -20.41
C GLU A 47 -5.42 4.31 -20.26
N LEU A 48 -6.09 4.07 -19.12
CA LEU A 48 -7.44 4.55 -18.82
C LEU A 48 -7.44 5.74 -17.84
N ALA A 49 -6.47 5.82 -16.93
CA ALA A 49 -6.29 6.95 -16.02
C ALA A 49 -4.81 7.07 -15.59
N PRO A 50 -4.15 8.23 -15.83
CA PRO A 50 -2.74 8.39 -15.50
C PRO A 50 -2.52 8.26 -14.00
N THR A 51 -1.86 7.19 -13.58
CA THR A 51 -1.52 6.90 -12.20
C THR A 51 -0.02 7.05 -12.03
N PRO A 52 0.46 7.91 -11.13
CA PRO A 52 1.90 8.12 -10.99
C PRO A 52 2.55 6.86 -10.39
N VAL A 53 3.47 6.24 -11.14
CA VAL A 53 4.19 5.03 -10.76
C VAL A 53 5.66 5.33 -10.52
N LEU A 54 6.18 4.90 -9.38
CA LEU A 54 7.61 4.77 -9.11
C LEU A 54 7.99 3.30 -9.06
N ASP A 55 9.12 3.00 -9.68
CA ASP A 55 9.61 1.64 -9.77
C ASP A 55 11.08 1.55 -9.35
N PHE A 56 11.32 0.77 -8.29
CA PHE A 56 12.62 0.46 -7.71
C PHE A 56 12.94 -1.05 -7.77
N THR A 57 12.29 -1.81 -8.66
CA THR A 57 12.51 -3.24 -8.81
C THR A 57 13.91 -3.60 -9.31
N ASP A 58 14.61 -2.66 -9.96
CA ASP A 58 16.01 -2.83 -10.32
C ASP A 58 16.88 -2.57 -9.08
N ASP A 59 17.71 -3.54 -8.68
CA ASP A 59 18.47 -3.66 -7.42
C ASP A 59 19.45 -2.49 -7.05
N GLN A 60 19.37 -1.33 -7.69
CA GLN A 60 20.23 -0.18 -7.41
C GLN A 60 19.54 0.84 -6.51
N LEU A 61 19.69 0.65 -5.20
CA LEU A 61 19.55 1.73 -4.23
C LEU A 61 20.51 2.85 -4.60
N LEU A 62 20.00 4.02 -4.90
CA LEU A 62 20.82 5.17 -5.17
C LEU A 62 20.47 6.33 -4.23
N PRO A 63 21.46 7.13 -3.79
CA PRO A 63 21.23 8.23 -2.84
C PRO A 63 20.20 9.28 -3.31
N TRP A 64 19.89 9.31 -4.60
CA TRP A 64 18.92 10.23 -5.20
C TRP A 64 17.47 9.73 -5.10
N GLU A 65 17.21 8.52 -4.60
CA GLU A 65 15.84 7.99 -4.45
C GLU A 65 15.03 8.75 -3.39
N GLU A 66 15.66 9.35 -2.38
CA GLU A 66 14.98 10.26 -1.44
C GLU A 66 14.52 11.54 -2.15
N ASP A 67 15.33 12.05 -3.10
CA ASP A 67 14.97 13.21 -3.91
C ASP A 67 13.91 12.86 -4.95
N ILE A 68 13.95 11.66 -5.55
CA ILE A 68 12.87 11.15 -6.41
C ILE A 68 11.58 11.02 -5.60
N LEU A 69 11.65 10.45 -4.39
CA LEU A 69 10.47 10.28 -3.54
C LEU A 69 9.91 11.63 -3.14
N LYS A 70 10.76 12.60 -2.76
CA LYS A 70 10.36 13.98 -2.48
C LYS A 70 9.77 14.68 -3.70
N GLN A 71 10.36 14.47 -4.88
CA GLN A 71 9.87 15.03 -6.13
C GLN A 71 8.52 14.42 -6.49
N PHE A 72 8.36 13.12 -6.35
CA PHE A 72 7.08 12.44 -6.48
C PHE A 72 6.05 13.00 -5.50
N VAL A 73 6.40 13.11 -4.22
CA VAL A 73 5.54 13.74 -3.21
C VAL A 73 5.15 15.18 -3.58
N ALA A 74 6.10 15.97 -4.11
CA ALA A 74 5.89 17.38 -4.42
C ALA A 74 5.10 17.61 -5.73
N GLU A 75 5.24 16.71 -6.69
CA GLU A 75 4.63 16.82 -8.03
C GLU A 75 3.23 16.19 -8.08
N GLN A 76 2.93 15.25 -7.19
CA GLN A 76 1.64 14.58 -7.21
C GLN A 76 0.56 15.36 -6.44
N SER A 77 -0.61 15.49 -7.06
CA SER A 77 -1.85 15.96 -6.38
C SER A 77 -2.52 14.86 -5.54
N VAL A 78 -1.86 13.71 -5.38
CA VAL A 78 -2.38 12.54 -4.66
C VAL A 78 -1.98 12.59 -3.19
N HIS A 79 -2.88 12.14 -2.33
CA HIS A 79 -2.65 12.06 -0.88
C HIS A 79 -2.53 10.61 -0.38
N GLN A 80 -2.56 9.65 -1.31
CA GLN A 80 -2.52 8.22 -1.01
C GLN A 80 -1.34 7.59 -1.74
N ALA A 81 -0.68 6.63 -1.11
CA ALA A 81 0.41 5.88 -1.71
C ALA A 81 0.21 4.39 -1.47
N VAL A 82 0.46 3.56 -2.49
CA VAL A 82 0.41 2.10 -2.39
C VAL A 82 1.83 1.57 -2.59
N VAL A 83 2.40 0.99 -1.54
CA VAL A 83 3.73 0.37 -1.56
C VAL A 83 3.58 -1.13 -1.81
N ILE A 84 4.23 -1.62 -2.87
CA ILE A 84 4.10 -3.00 -3.37
C ILE A 84 5.48 -3.65 -3.39
N GLY A 85 5.63 -4.78 -2.71
CA GLY A 85 6.90 -5.50 -2.67
C GLY A 85 6.96 -6.54 -1.56
N ASP A 86 8.15 -7.08 -1.34
CA ASP A 86 8.42 -8.03 -0.26
C ASP A 86 8.68 -7.27 1.05
N MET A 87 7.85 -7.55 2.07
CA MET A 87 7.97 -6.92 3.39
C MET A 87 9.26 -7.25 4.15
N LEU A 88 10.01 -8.29 3.72
CA LEU A 88 11.34 -8.58 4.25
C LEU A 88 12.42 -7.67 3.67
N GLU A 89 12.14 -6.94 2.57
CA GLU A 89 13.08 -5.95 2.08
C GLU A 89 13.15 -4.77 3.06
N PRO A 90 14.35 -4.39 3.54
CA PRO A 90 14.49 -3.26 4.47
C PRO A 90 13.89 -1.95 3.93
N ARG A 91 13.91 -1.79 2.61
CA ARG A 91 13.36 -0.65 1.88
C ARG A 91 11.84 -0.53 2.04
N TYR A 92 11.14 -1.65 2.12
CA TYR A 92 9.68 -1.70 2.22
C TYR A 92 9.16 -0.97 3.45
N VAL A 93 9.76 -1.28 4.60
CA VAL A 93 9.36 -0.68 5.87
C VAL A 93 9.77 0.79 5.92
N LEU A 94 11.00 1.11 5.53
CA LEU A 94 11.52 2.48 5.59
C LEU A 94 10.73 3.44 4.69
N LEU A 95 10.47 3.04 3.45
CA LEU A 95 9.77 3.88 2.48
C LEU A 95 8.30 4.11 2.88
N SER A 96 7.63 3.06 3.39
CA SER A 96 6.27 3.18 3.90
C SER A 96 6.17 4.19 5.06
N LEU A 97 7.15 4.18 5.97
CA LEU A 97 7.20 5.14 7.07
C LEU A 97 7.50 6.57 6.60
N HIS A 98 8.43 6.74 5.65
CA HIS A 98 8.73 8.07 5.10
C HIS A 98 7.53 8.69 4.37
N LEU A 99 6.73 7.90 3.66
CA LEU A 99 5.50 8.38 3.04
C LEU A 99 4.46 8.83 4.06
N LEU A 100 4.32 8.08 5.18
CA LEU A 100 3.47 8.52 6.29
C LEU A 100 3.95 9.85 6.88
N GLU A 101 5.25 10.00 7.12
CA GLU A 101 5.85 11.25 7.61
C GLU A 101 5.66 12.42 6.64
N ALA A 102 5.64 12.14 5.34
CA ALA A 102 5.35 13.10 4.28
C ALA A 102 3.85 13.45 4.16
N GLY A 103 2.98 12.82 4.96
CA GLY A 103 1.55 13.13 5.04
C GLY A 103 0.65 12.30 4.14
N PHE A 104 1.16 11.21 3.54
CA PHE A 104 0.34 10.30 2.75
C PHE A 104 -0.48 9.38 3.65
N HIS A 105 -1.67 9.01 3.17
CA HIS A 105 -2.31 7.78 3.60
C HIS A 105 -1.64 6.60 2.88
N VAL A 106 -0.94 5.74 3.61
CA VAL A 106 -0.14 4.68 3.02
C VAL A 106 -0.87 3.34 3.10
N PHE A 107 -1.00 2.71 1.95
CA PHE A 107 -1.39 1.31 1.80
C PHE A 107 -0.17 0.46 1.49
N CYS A 108 -0.13 -0.76 2.01
CA CYS A 108 0.99 -1.68 1.76
C CYS A 108 0.50 -3.06 1.32
N ILE A 109 1.08 -3.58 0.25
CA ILE A 109 0.81 -4.92 -0.30
C ILE A 109 2.08 -5.74 -0.18
N ASP A 110 2.03 -6.80 0.63
CA ASP A 110 3.10 -7.79 0.69
C ASP A 110 2.89 -8.82 -0.42
N THR A 111 3.84 -8.93 -1.33
CA THR A 111 3.75 -9.86 -2.45
C THR A 111 4.12 -11.29 -2.04
N GLU A 112 4.79 -11.51 -0.91
CA GLU A 112 5.24 -12.85 -0.48
C GLU A 112 4.53 -13.40 0.77
N LEU A 113 3.20 -13.45 0.70
CA LEU A 113 2.32 -13.98 1.76
C LEU A 113 2.54 -15.47 2.12
N GLN A 114 3.26 -16.25 1.32
CA GLN A 114 3.40 -17.69 1.51
C GLN A 114 4.53 -18.10 2.47
N GLN A 115 5.39 -17.16 2.85
CA GLN A 115 6.46 -17.42 3.80
C GLN A 115 6.11 -16.81 5.16
N GLU A 116 5.41 -17.56 6.01
CA GLU A 116 5.21 -17.16 7.40
C GLU A 116 6.58 -17.02 8.08
N SER A 117 6.98 -15.77 8.34
CA SER A 117 8.22 -15.45 9.03
C SER A 117 7.92 -14.53 10.23
N PRO A 118 8.56 -14.75 11.39
CA PRO A 118 8.42 -13.85 12.54
C PRO A 118 8.79 -12.39 12.21
N GLU A 119 9.70 -12.20 11.26
CA GLU A 119 10.14 -10.89 10.80
C GLU A 119 9.05 -10.18 9.97
N ARG A 120 8.35 -10.89 9.07
CA ARG A 120 7.19 -10.34 8.36
C ARG A 120 6.11 -9.88 9.34
N PHE A 121 5.79 -10.71 10.33
CA PHE A 121 4.81 -10.35 11.35
C PHE A 121 5.22 -9.10 12.12
N THR A 122 6.49 -9.02 12.50
CA THR A 122 7.05 -7.86 13.22
C THR A 122 6.99 -6.59 12.36
N ASN A 123 7.34 -6.68 11.08
CA ASN A 123 7.29 -5.56 10.14
C ASN A 123 5.85 -5.10 9.88
N LEU A 124 4.92 -6.03 9.67
CA LEU A 124 3.50 -5.74 9.50
C LEU A 124 2.93 -5.05 10.75
N GLN A 125 3.26 -5.57 11.93
CA GLN A 125 2.82 -4.97 13.19
C GLN A 125 3.39 -3.55 13.35
N ARG A 126 4.66 -3.33 13.01
CA ARG A 126 5.29 -2.01 13.06
C ARG A 126 4.61 -1.01 12.12
N LEU A 127 4.32 -1.43 10.89
CA LEU A 127 3.68 -0.59 9.87
C LEU A 127 2.23 -0.25 10.26
N THR A 128 1.46 -1.24 10.69
CA THR A 128 0.08 -1.03 11.15
C THR A 128 0.00 -0.13 12.38
N GLN A 129 0.91 -0.27 13.34
CA GLN A 129 0.99 0.62 14.50
C GLN A 129 1.38 2.05 14.12
N ALA A 130 2.16 2.23 13.05
CA ALA A 130 2.51 3.55 12.51
C ALA A 130 1.36 4.20 11.72
N GLY A 131 0.31 3.45 11.39
CA GLY A 131 -0.86 3.94 10.65
C GLY A 131 -0.89 3.55 9.17
N VAL A 132 -0.02 2.63 8.72
CA VAL A 132 -0.10 2.04 7.38
C VAL A 132 -1.25 1.04 7.32
N THR A 133 -2.02 1.08 6.24
CA THR A 133 -3.14 0.17 5.98
C THR A 133 -2.70 -1.00 5.10
N PRO A 134 -2.60 -2.24 5.62
CA PRO A 134 -2.27 -3.40 4.80
C PRO A 134 -3.44 -3.76 3.89
N LEU A 135 -3.13 -4.02 2.62
CA LEU A 135 -4.06 -4.51 1.61
C LEU A 135 -3.60 -5.87 1.12
N THR A 136 -4.55 -6.78 0.95
CA THR A 136 -4.32 -8.01 0.18
C THR A 136 -4.34 -7.70 -1.31
N LEU A 137 -3.68 -8.55 -2.11
CA LEU A 137 -3.74 -8.48 -3.58
C LEU A 137 -5.19 -8.47 -4.11
N GLN A 138 -6.06 -9.27 -3.49
CA GLN A 138 -7.47 -9.31 -3.86
C GLN A 138 -8.18 -7.99 -3.55
N GLN A 139 -7.90 -7.36 -2.41
CA GLN A 139 -8.45 -6.05 -2.08
C GLN A 139 -7.91 -4.98 -3.02
N PHE A 140 -6.64 -5.03 -3.43
CA PHE A 140 -6.12 -4.11 -4.44
C PHE A 140 -6.88 -4.25 -5.77
N HIS A 141 -7.09 -5.46 -6.26
CA HIS A 141 -7.85 -5.67 -7.50
C HIS A 141 -9.31 -5.21 -7.42
N VAL A 142 -9.98 -5.39 -6.28
CA VAL A 142 -11.41 -5.09 -6.13
C VAL A 142 -11.67 -3.66 -5.67
N GLU A 143 -10.80 -3.11 -4.85
CA GLU A 143 -11.02 -1.83 -4.18
C GLU A 143 -10.24 -0.71 -4.85
N VAL A 144 -9.13 -1.02 -5.54
CA VAL A 144 -8.21 -0.04 -6.14
C VAL A 144 -8.31 0.01 -7.67
N LEU A 145 -8.35 -1.12 -8.37
CA LEU A 145 -8.32 -1.18 -9.84
C LEU A 145 -9.66 -0.91 -10.58
N ILE A 146 -10.71 -0.39 -9.92
CA ILE A 146 -12.04 -0.11 -10.55
C ILE A 146 -12.12 1.31 -11.11
#